data_AF-A0A1G0XXT8-F1
#
_entry.id   AF-A0A1G0XXT8-F1
#
_cell.length_a   1.000
_cell.length_b   1.000
_cell.length_c   1.000
_cell.angle_alpha   90.00
_cell.angle_beta   90.00
_cell.angle_gamma   90.00
#
_symmetry.space_group_name_H-M   'P 1'
#
loop_
_entity.id
_entity.type
_entity.pdbx_description
1 polymer ?
#
loop_
_entity_poly.entity_id
_entity_poly.type
_entity_poly.pdbx_seq_one_letter_code
_entity_poly.pdbx_strand_id
1 'polypeptide(L)'
;MSSKLIAGTVIVLVPAFIVYMTSESLLREAAIAGINPEQVNSETILKELPSQIRDSINYSVMLSQFKDSVANASTPAEKANALCTLADYTTDIKEKEDLFEKVIKKYSTQKESANAYFYFFNKQGPKVVKIGIPELQKYILQFSFLDQFSLWGLALAQLKSENIPESKQLEFLIPLLYIEPNFRDYTALYEKIAYFASRQSKSALYDKARKCEEKCLKYPFIETVLMKELIKTKGQEK
;
A
#
# COMPACT_ATOMS: atom_id res chain seq x y z
N MET A 1 53.53 19.01 -39.90
CA MET A 1 52.26 19.51 -40.47
C MET A 1 51.85 20.76 -39.71
N SER A 2 51.63 21.84 -40.44
CA SER A 2 51.65 23.23 -39.95
C SER A 2 50.47 23.55 -39.01
N SER A 3 50.79 24.01 -37.79
CA SER A 3 49.86 24.54 -36.78
C SER A 3 48.90 25.62 -37.35
N LYS A 4 49.30 26.33 -38.41
CA LYS A 4 48.47 27.32 -39.10
C LYS A 4 47.28 26.74 -39.86
N LEU A 5 47.39 25.50 -40.36
CA LEU A 5 46.27 24.83 -41.03
C LEU A 5 45.19 24.40 -40.01
N ILE A 6 45.62 23.89 -38.85
CA ILE A 6 44.73 23.48 -37.76
C ILE A 6 43.97 24.71 -37.20
N ALA A 7 44.66 25.84 -37.04
CA ALA A 7 44.03 27.09 -36.60
C ALA A 7 42.96 27.58 -37.59
N GLY A 8 43.23 27.53 -38.91
CA GLY A 8 42.26 27.94 -39.93
C GLY A 8 41.03 27.05 -39.99
N THR A 9 41.20 25.73 -39.87
CA THR A 9 40.05 24.79 -39.86
C THR A 9 39.21 24.94 -38.60
N VAL A 10 39.82 25.14 -37.43
CA VAL A 10 39.10 25.35 -36.15
C VAL A 10 38.30 26.67 -36.16
N ILE A 11 38.85 27.74 -36.75
CA ILE A 11 38.18 29.04 -36.86
C ILE A 11 36.92 28.98 -37.75
N VAL A 12 36.84 28.06 -38.70
CA VAL A 12 35.65 27.91 -39.56
C VAL A 12 34.67 26.89 -39.00
N LEU A 13 35.19 25.79 -38.43
CA LEU A 13 34.37 24.66 -38.00
C LEU A 13 33.63 24.95 -36.69
N VAL A 14 34.24 25.68 -35.75
CA VAL A 14 33.60 26.04 -34.48
C VAL A 14 32.39 26.99 -34.69
N PRO A 15 32.50 28.09 -35.46
CA PRO A 15 31.34 28.93 -35.74
C PRO A 15 30.25 28.21 -36.54
N ALA A 16 30.62 27.37 -37.52
CA ALA A 16 29.66 26.59 -38.28
C ALA A 16 28.90 25.60 -37.38
N PHE A 17 29.59 24.99 -36.41
CA PHE A 17 28.97 24.10 -35.43
C PHE A 17 28.05 24.85 -34.46
N ILE A 18 28.42 26.05 -34.03
CA ILE A 18 27.57 26.91 -33.20
C ILE A 18 26.31 27.32 -33.96
N VAL A 19 26.44 27.74 -35.22
CA VAL A 19 25.30 28.10 -36.09
C VAL A 19 24.39 26.89 -36.34
N TYR A 20 24.97 25.70 -36.52
CA TYR A 20 24.19 24.48 -36.64
C TYR A 20 23.41 24.17 -35.36
N MET A 21 24.07 24.25 -34.20
CA MET A 21 23.43 23.98 -32.90
C MET A 21 22.33 25.01 -32.56
N THR A 22 22.54 26.28 -32.88
CA THR A 22 21.50 27.31 -32.67
C THR A 22 20.35 27.15 -33.67
N SER A 23 20.63 26.74 -34.91
CA SER A 23 19.59 26.40 -35.89
C SER A 23 18.76 25.20 -35.46
N GLU A 24 19.37 24.11 -34.99
CA GLU A 24 18.69 22.95 -34.41
C GLU A 24 17.84 23.34 -33.18
N SER A 25 18.38 24.20 -32.31
CA SER A 25 17.65 24.70 -31.15
C SER A 25 16.43 25.52 -31.55
N LEU A 26 16.58 26.43 -32.51
CA LEU A 26 15.47 27.26 -33.03
C LEU A 26 14.45 26.42 -33.79
N LEU A 27 14.88 25.40 -34.55
CA LEU A 27 13.98 24.47 -35.24
C LEU A 27 13.22 23.59 -34.25
N ARG A 28 13.86 23.13 -33.17
CA ARG A 28 13.19 22.42 -32.07
C ARG A 28 12.22 23.32 -31.33
N GLU A 29 12.62 24.54 -31.01
CA GLU A 29 11.76 25.50 -30.32
C GLU A 29 10.59 25.93 -31.19
N ALA A 30 10.79 26.10 -32.50
CA ALA A 30 9.71 26.35 -33.47
C ALA A 30 8.81 25.12 -33.68
N ALA A 31 9.39 23.91 -33.71
CA ALA A 31 8.62 22.67 -33.74
C ALA A 31 7.77 22.51 -32.48
N ILE A 32 8.31 22.86 -31.31
CA ILE A 32 7.60 22.83 -30.02
C ILE A 32 6.57 23.96 -29.94
N ALA A 33 6.86 25.16 -30.45
CA ALA A 33 5.93 26.28 -30.50
C ALA A 33 4.77 26.06 -31.50
N GLY A 34 4.98 25.22 -32.51
CA GLY A 34 3.95 24.77 -33.45
C GLY A 34 3.12 23.60 -32.93
N ILE A 35 3.54 22.93 -31.86
CA ILE A 35 2.72 21.93 -31.15
C ILE A 35 1.75 22.71 -30.28
N ASN A 36 0.50 22.80 -30.73
CA ASN A 36 -0.57 23.42 -29.97
C ASN A 36 -0.82 22.56 -28.71
N PRO A 37 -0.50 23.04 -27.49
CA PRO A 37 -0.57 22.21 -26.28
C PRO A 37 -2.01 21.76 -25.94
N GLU A 38 -3.01 22.42 -26.52
CA GLU A 38 -4.43 22.00 -26.45
C GLU A 38 -4.78 20.84 -27.39
N GLN A 39 -4.03 20.61 -28.47
CA GLN A 39 -4.27 19.52 -29.44
C GLN A 39 -3.41 18.28 -29.17
N VAL A 40 -2.23 18.45 -28.58
CA VAL A 40 -1.29 17.36 -28.27
C VAL A 40 -1.05 17.32 -26.76
N ASN A 41 -2.10 16.98 -26.02
CA ASN A 41 -1.98 16.61 -24.61
C ASN A 41 -1.29 15.24 -24.51
N SER A 42 -0.46 15.01 -23.49
CA SER A 42 0.17 13.71 -23.21
C SER A 42 -0.89 12.59 -23.11
N GLU A 43 -2.10 12.92 -22.65
CA GLU A 43 -3.25 12.03 -22.66
C GLU A 43 -3.74 11.66 -24.07
N THR A 44 -3.67 12.59 -25.04
CA THR A 44 -4.04 12.34 -26.44
C THR A 44 -3.02 11.43 -27.11
N ILE A 45 -1.72 11.68 -26.90
CA ILE A 45 -0.64 10.80 -27.38
C ILE A 45 -0.79 9.40 -26.79
N LEU A 46 -1.04 9.28 -25.49
CA LEU A 46 -1.25 8.00 -24.83
C LEU A 46 -2.45 7.25 -25.42
N LYS A 47 -3.55 7.95 -25.74
CA LYS A 47 -4.78 7.37 -26.33
C LYS A 47 -4.60 6.84 -27.76
N GLU A 48 -3.61 7.34 -28.51
CA GLU A 48 -3.31 6.84 -29.86
C GLU A 48 -2.30 5.70 -29.89
N LEU A 49 -1.59 5.45 -28.78
CA LEU A 49 -0.67 4.32 -28.68
C LEU A 49 -1.41 2.98 -28.54
N PRO A 50 -0.86 1.88 -29.11
CA PRO A 50 -1.32 0.53 -28.83
C PRO A 50 -1.38 0.24 -27.33
N SER A 51 -2.38 -0.53 -26.89
CA SER A 51 -2.65 -0.80 -25.47
C SER A 51 -1.42 -1.27 -24.70
N GLN A 52 -0.64 -2.20 -25.27
CA GLN A 52 0.59 -2.72 -24.65
C GLN A 52 1.63 -1.64 -24.33
N ILE A 53 1.81 -0.66 -25.22
CA ILE A 53 2.77 0.43 -25.03
C ILE A 53 2.22 1.43 -23.99
N ARG A 54 0.94 1.75 -24.09
CA ARG A 54 0.25 2.61 -23.11
C ARG A 54 0.32 2.04 -21.70
N ASP A 55 0.07 0.74 -21.54
CA ASP A 55 0.08 0.06 -20.25
C ASP A 55 1.50 0.02 -19.65
N SER A 56 2.53 -0.19 -20.47
CA SER A 56 3.93 -0.14 -20.04
C SER A 56 4.36 1.27 -19.62
N ILE A 57 3.93 2.30 -20.35
CA ILE A 57 4.21 3.70 -19.98
C ILE A 57 3.47 4.06 -18.69
N ASN A 58 2.18 3.74 -18.59
CA ASN A 58 1.38 3.95 -17.38
C ASN A 58 1.99 3.24 -16.18
N TYR A 59 2.45 2.00 -16.34
CA TYR A 59 3.16 1.27 -15.31
C TYR A 59 4.40 2.05 -14.83
N SER A 60 5.22 2.50 -15.77
CA SER A 60 6.47 3.22 -15.46
C SER A 60 6.23 4.56 -14.78
N VAL A 61 5.21 5.30 -15.24
CA VAL A 61 4.80 6.59 -14.66
C VAL A 61 4.30 6.41 -13.23
N MET A 62 3.38 5.47 -12.99
CA MET A 62 2.85 5.19 -11.66
C MET A 62 3.95 4.67 -10.72
N LEU A 63 4.86 3.82 -11.21
CA LEU A 63 6.00 3.36 -10.43
C LEU A 63 6.91 4.52 -9.99
N SER A 64 7.16 5.48 -10.87
CA SER A 64 7.90 6.70 -10.52
C SER A 64 7.17 7.52 -9.47
N GLN A 65 5.86 7.74 -9.64
CA GLN A 65 5.04 8.47 -8.67
C GLN A 65 5.05 7.82 -7.27
N PHE A 66 5.02 6.49 -7.20
CA PHE A 66 5.13 5.78 -5.92
C PHE A 66 6.53 5.90 -5.30
N LYS A 67 7.59 5.87 -6.12
CA LYS A 67 8.96 6.12 -5.64
C LYS A 67 9.12 7.55 -5.12
N ASP A 68 8.57 8.53 -5.82
CA ASP A 68 8.57 9.93 -5.39
C ASP A 68 7.76 10.10 -4.09
N SER A 69 6.63 9.40 -3.96
CA SER A 69 5.84 9.39 -2.73
C SER A 69 6.63 8.85 -1.53
N VAL A 70 7.44 7.80 -1.72
CA VAL A 70 8.34 7.28 -0.68
C VAL A 70 9.41 8.30 -0.31
N ALA A 71 9.96 9.04 -1.28
CA ALA A 71 10.98 10.06 -1.05
C ALA A 71 10.43 11.29 -0.30
N ASN A 72 9.19 11.69 -0.61
CA ASN A 72 8.52 12.85 -0.04
C ASN A 72 7.81 12.56 1.30
N ALA A 73 7.57 11.30 1.62
CA ALA A 73 6.96 10.90 2.89
C ALA A 73 7.83 11.36 4.07
N SER A 74 7.23 12.08 5.02
CA SER A 74 7.95 12.70 6.13
C SER A 74 7.78 11.90 7.41
N THR A 75 6.55 11.46 7.68
CA THR A 75 6.23 10.72 8.92
C THR A 75 6.49 9.21 8.79
N PRO A 76 6.73 8.49 9.90
CA PRO A 76 6.85 7.03 9.88
C PRO A 76 5.63 6.32 9.30
N ALA A 77 4.42 6.82 9.58
CA ALA A 77 3.16 6.30 9.04
C ALA A 77 3.06 6.49 7.52
N GLU A 78 3.35 7.69 7.02
CA GLU A 78 3.40 7.98 5.57
C GLU A 78 4.43 7.12 4.86
N LYS A 79 5.62 6.96 5.45
CA LYS A 79 6.69 6.12 4.88
C LYS A 79 6.26 4.66 4.80
N ALA A 80 5.64 4.13 5.86
CA ALA A 80 5.11 2.77 5.86
C ALA A 80 4.04 2.59 4.76
N ASN A 81 3.08 3.51 4.68
CA ASN A 81 2.03 3.46 3.67
C ASN A 81 2.58 3.57 2.24
N ALA A 82 3.50 4.49 1.99
CA ALA A 82 4.11 4.70 0.67
C ALA A 82 4.92 3.47 0.23
N LEU A 83 5.67 2.87 1.15
CA LEU A 83 6.42 1.63 0.88
C LEU A 83 5.48 0.44 0.60
N CYS A 84 4.41 0.28 1.38
CA CYS A 84 3.40 -0.75 1.12
C CYS A 84 2.74 -0.55 -0.25
N THR A 85 2.35 0.68 -0.58
CA THR A 85 1.74 1.01 -1.88
C THR A 85 2.69 0.72 -3.05
N LEU A 86 3.96 1.12 -2.92
CA LEU A 86 4.99 0.81 -3.91
C LEU A 86 5.16 -0.71 -4.06
N ALA A 87 5.25 -1.45 -2.96
CA ALA A 87 5.39 -2.90 -2.97
C ALA A 87 4.18 -3.60 -3.62
N ASP A 88 2.96 -3.11 -3.36
CA ASP A 88 1.74 -3.66 -3.96
C ASP A 88 1.73 -3.48 -5.48
N TYR A 89 2.22 -2.34 -5.98
CA TYR A 89 2.31 -2.05 -7.41
C TYR A 89 3.48 -2.74 -8.13
N THR A 90 4.56 -3.04 -7.42
CA THR A 90 5.74 -3.72 -8.00
C THR A 90 5.42 -5.15 -8.43
N THR A 91 5.80 -5.48 -9.66
CA THR A 91 5.61 -6.81 -10.26
C THR A 91 6.76 -7.78 -9.96
N ASP A 92 7.97 -7.28 -9.71
CA ASP A 92 9.11 -8.10 -9.29
C ASP A 92 8.91 -8.58 -7.85
N ILE A 93 8.80 -9.90 -7.68
CA ILE A 93 8.58 -10.57 -6.40
C ILE A 93 9.71 -10.25 -5.41
N LYS A 94 10.97 -10.20 -5.86
CA LYS A 94 12.11 -9.94 -4.97
C LYS A 94 12.12 -8.50 -4.47
N GLU A 95 11.87 -7.55 -5.38
CA GLU A 95 11.79 -6.13 -4.99
C GLU A 95 10.60 -5.89 -4.05
N LYS A 96 9.45 -6.53 -4.33
CA LYS A 96 8.27 -6.50 -3.46
C LYS A 96 8.56 -7.06 -2.07
N GLU A 97 9.21 -8.21 -1.98
CA GLU A 97 9.64 -8.83 -0.72
C GLU A 97 10.59 -7.91 0.05
N ASP A 98 11.63 -7.36 -0.60
CA ASP A 98 12.57 -6.44 0.02
C ASP A 98 11.90 -5.17 0.57
N LEU A 99 10.90 -4.63 -0.13
CA LEU A 99 10.12 -3.48 0.32
C LEU A 99 9.30 -3.82 1.56
N PHE A 100 8.55 -4.92 1.55
CA PHE A 100 7.76 -5.32 2.72
C PHE A 100 8.63 -5.72 3.91
N GLU A 101 9.79 -6.33 3.67
CA GLU A 101 10.74 -6.63 4.76
C GLU A 101 11.23 -5.35 5.42
N LYS A 102 11.55 -4.31 4.64
CA LYS A 102 11.93 -3.00 5.16
C LYS A 102 10.79 -2.41 6.00
N VAL A 103 9.54 -2.58 5.57
CA VAL A 103 8.37 -2.13 6.32
C VAL A 103 8.27 -2.81 7.68
N ILE A 104 8.35 -4.13 7.73
CA ILE A 104 8.29 -4.88 9.00
C ILE A 104 9.46 -4.50 9.92
N LYS A 105 10.68 -4.37 9.38
CA LYS A 105 11.89 -4.09 10.18
C LYS A 105 11.89 -2.67 10.78
N LYS A 106 11.38 -1.67 10.05
CA LYS A 106 11.49 -0.24 10.44
C LYS A 106 10.20 0.38 10.94
N TYR A 107 9.04 -0.15 10.56
CA TYR A 107 7.74 0.48 10.79
C TYR A 107 6.72 -0.48 11.42
N SER A 108 7.19 -1.48 12.19
CA SER A 108 6.35 -2.49 12.86
C SER A 108 5.29 -1.93 13.82
N THR A 109 5.49 -0.70 14.31
CA THR A 109 4.58 -0.01 15.23
C THR A 109 3.54 0.87 14.51
N GLN A 110 3.57 0.92 13.18
CA GLN A 110 2.63 1.71 12.38
C GLN A 110 1.52 0.79 11.85
N LYS A 111 0.27 1.24 11.88
CA LYS A 111 -0.87 0.43 11.38
C LYS A 111 -0.84 0.29 9.85
N GLU A 112 -0.22 1.24 9.18
CA GLU A 112 0.01 1.27 7.73
C GLU A 112 0.98 0.16 7.28
N SER A 113 1.67 -0.50 8.21
CA SER A 113 2.49 -1.69 7.91
C SER A 113 1.68 -2.98 7.74
N ALA A 114 0.35 -2.95 7.93
CA ALA A 114 -0.49 -4.15 7.94
C ALA A 114 -0.36 -4.98 6.66
N ASN A 115 -0.30 -4.34 5.49
CA ASN A 115 -0.14 -5.03 4.20
C ASN A 115 1.13 -5.88 4.17
N ALA A 116 2.24 -5.42 4.78
CA ALA A 116 3.48 -6.18 4.84
C ALA A 116 3.33 -7.45 5.71
N TYR A 117 2.67 -7.32 6.87
CA TYR A 117 2.39 -8.47 7.74
C TYR A 117 1.45 -9.48 7.08
N PHE A 118 0.45 -9.00 6.35
CA PHE A 118 -0.48 -9.84 5.60
C PHE A 118 0.20 -10.52 4.41
N TYR A 119 1.08 -9.83 3.68
CA TYR A 119 1.80 -10.41 2.55
C TYR A 119 2.70 -11.59 2.95
N PHE A 120 3.36 -11.47 4.11
CA PHE A 120 4.23 -12.53 4.64
C PHE A 120 3.50 -13.57 5.49
N PHE A 121 2.21 -13.39 5.72
CA PHE A 121 1.40 -14.37 6.42
C PHE A 121 1.39 -15.68 5.61
N ASN A 122 1.72 -16.79 6.27
CA ASN A 122 1.68 -18.15 5.68
C ASN A 122 2.53 -18.35 4.41
N LYS A 123 3.43 -17.41 4.07
CA LYS A 123 4.40 -17.59 2.98
C LYS A 123 5.42 -18.67 3.33
N GLN A 124 5.67 -19.55 2.39
CA GLN A 124 6.68 -20.62 2.52
C GLN A 124 7.89 -20.29 1.66
N GLY A 125 9.07 -20.26 2.28
CA GLY A 125 10.34 -20.04 1.61
C GLY A 125 11.52 -19.97 2.59
N PRO A 126 12.76 -20.26 2.15
CA PRO A 126 13.94 -20.23 3.01
C PRO A 126 14.45 -18.80 3.29
N LYS A 127 14.10 -17.81 2.46
CA LYS A 127 14.54 -16.42 2.58
C LYS A 127 13.44 -15.44 2.97
N VAL A 128 12.22 -15.93 3.16
CA VAL A 128 11.03 -15.11 3.36
C VAL A 128 10.82 -14.88 4.86
N VAL A 129 10.56 -13.64 5.28
CA VAL A 129 10.08 -13.35 6.64
C VAL A 129 8.80 -14.15 6.87
N LYS A 130 8.79 -15.03 7.87
CA LYS A 130 7.63 -15.87 8.18
C LYS A 130 6.81 -15.22 9.28
N ILE A 131 5.60 -14.78 8.94
CA ILE A 131 4.62 -14.31 9.92
C ILE A 131 3.60 -15.43 10.14
N GLY A 132 3.55 -15.95 11.36
CA GLY A 132 2.56 -16.91 11.80
C GLY A 132 1.33 -16.23 12.40
N ILE A 133 0.36 -17.06 12.80
CA ILE A 133 -0.84 -16.59 13.51
C ILE A 133 -0.47 -15.82 14.79
N PRO A 134 0.42 -16.31 15.67
CA PRO A 134 0.75 -15.59 16.91
C PRO A 134 1.38 -14.22 16.67
N GLU A 135 2.27 -14.10 15.68
CA GLU A 135 2.91 -12.84 15.31
C GLU A 135 1.89 -11.85 14.77
N LEU A 136 0.95 -12.32 13.94
CA LEU A 136 -0.11 -11.48 13.39
C LEU A 136 -1.08 -11.01 14.49
N GLN A 137 -1.47 -11.90 15.41
CA GLN A 137 -2.29 -11.54 16.56
C GLN A 137 -1.59 -10.48 17.42
N LYS A 138 -0.30 -10.68 17.72
CA LYS A 138 0.51 -9.72 18.50
C LYS A 138 0.60 -8.37 17.80
N TYR A 139 0.78 -8.36 16.48
CA TYR A 139 0.80 -7.14 15.67
C TYR A 139 -0.50 -6.37 15.82
N ILE A 140 -1.67 -7.01 15.70
CA ILE A 140 -2.97 -6.33 15.79
C ILE A 140 -3.18 -5.76 17.19
N LEU A 141 -2.86 -6.53 18.23
CA LEU A 141 -3.15 -6.16 19.63
C LEU A 141 -2.35 -4.96 20.15
N GLN A 142 -1.31 -4.49 19.45
CA GLN A 142 -0.53 -3.33 19.89
C GLN A 142 -1.22 -1.99 19.61
N PHE A 143 -2.26 -1.98 18.77
CA PHE A 143 -2.92 -0.75 18.32
C PHE A 143 -4.13 -0.35 19.17
N SER A 144 -4.67 0.84 18.91
CA SER A 144 -5.90 1.32 19.54
C SER A 144 -7.08 0.39 19.24
N PHE A 145 -8.11 0.41 20.10
CA PHE A 145 -9.29 -0.43 19.90
C PHE A 145 -10.03 -0.12 18.57
N LEU A 146 -9.95 1.12 18.08
CA LEU A 146 -10.49 1.53 16.76
C LEU A 146 -9.75 0.85 15.61
N ASP A 147 -8.41 0.90 15.65
CA ASP A 147 -7.58 0.30 14.60
C ASP A 147 -7.64 -1.23 14.64
N GLN A 148 -7.71 -1.82 15.85
CA GLN A 148 -7.83 -3.27 16.04
C GLN A 148 -9.02 -3.84 15.28
N PHE A 149 -10.21 -3.24 15.40
CA PHE A 149 -11.41 -3.74 14.71
C PHE A 149 -11.20 -3.84 13.19
N SER A 150 -10.68 -2.77 12.59
CA SER A 150 -10.38 -2.71 11.16
C SER A 150 -9.33 -3.75 10.77
N LEU A 151 -8.27 -3.89 11.55
CA LEU A 151 -7.18 -4.83 11.28
C LEU A 151 -7.62 -6.30 11.40
N TRP A 152 -8.46 -6.63 12.39
CA TRP A 152 -9.06 -7.97 12.49
C TRP A 152 -9.91 -8.31 11.26
N GLY A 153 -10.71 -7.36 10.79
CA GLY A 153 -11.52 -7.51 9.59
C GLY A 153 -10.68 -7.73 8.33
N LEU A 154 -9.66 -6.88 8.11
CA LEU A 154 -8.75 -6.99 6.97
C LEU A 154 -7.97 -8.31 6.98
N ALA A 155 -7.42 -8.69 8.14
CA ALA A 155 -6.72 -9.95 8.30
C ALA A 155 -7.63 -11.14 7.96
N LEU A 156 -8.86 -11.17 8.48
CA LEU A 156 -9.81 -12.24 8.18
C LEU A 156 -10.20 -12.29 6.69
N ALA A 157 -10.31 -11.14 6.03
CA ALA A 157 -10.55 -11.09 4.59
C ALA A 157 -9.37 -11.67 3.80
N GLN A 158 -8.13 -11.36 4.20
CA GLN A 158 -6.92 -11.92 3.60
C GLN A 158 -6.82 -13.43 3.82
N LEU A 159 -7.10 -13.92 5.03
CA LEU A 159 -7.10 -15.37 5.31
C LEU A 159 -8.08 -16.12 4.40
N LYS A 160 -9.21 -15.49 4.05
CA LYS A 160 -10.17 -16.06 3.11
C LYS A 160 -9.67 -16.02 1.67
N SER A 161 -9.07 -14.93 1.22
CA SER A 161 -8.55 -14.81 -0.15
C SER A 161 -7.42 -15.80 -0.42
N GLU A 162 -6.63 -16.13 0.60
CA GLU A 162 -5.57 -17.14 0.54
C GLU A 162 -6.06 -18.58 0.76
N ASN A 163 -7.38 -18.79 0.88
CA ASN A 163 -7.99 -20.11 1.12
C ASN A 163 -7.43 -20.83 2.36
N ILE A 164 -7.07 -20.08 3.40
CA ILE A 164 -6.58 -20.64 4.66
C ILE A 164 -7.69 -21.48 5.30
N PRO A 165 -7.41 -22.69 5.82
CA PRO A 165 -8.43 -23.54 6.42
C PRO A 165 -9.20 -22.87 7.56
N GLU A 166 -10.50 -23.16 7.68
CA GLU A 166 -11.36 -22.62 8.75
C GLU A 166 -10.83 -22.92 10.16
N SER A 167 -10.09 -24.01 10.35
CA SER A 167 -9.41 -24.33 11.60
C SER A 167 -8.36 -23.29 11.99
N LYS A 168 -7.59 -22.82 11.00
CA LYS A 168 -6.57 -21.78 11.16
C LYS A 168 -7.19 -20.39 11.26
N GLN A 169 -8.26 -20.12 10.52
CA GLN A 169 -9.04 -18.89 10.70
C GLN A 169 -9.65 -18.80 12.09
N LEU A 170 -10.17 -19.92 12.63
CA LEU A 170 -10.66 -19.99 14.00
C LEU A 170 -9.52 -19.74 15.00
N GLU A 171 -8.38 -20.42 14.84
CA GLU A 171 -7.18 -20.21 15.68
C GLU A 171 -6.76 -18.74 15.73
N PHE A 172 -6.79 -18.07 14.57
CA PHE A 172 -6.50 -16.64 14.47
C PHE A 172 -7.46 -15.77 15.29
N LEU A 173 -8.75 -16.08 15.29
CA LEU A 173 -9.78 -15.28 15.97
C LEU A 173 -9.95 -15.58 17.47
N ILE A 174 -9.37 -16.68 17.99
CA ILE A 174 -9.50 -17.09 19.40
C ILE A 174 -9.24 -15.96 20.41
N PRO A 175 -8.21 -15.10 20.27
CA PRO A 175 -7.93 -14.04 21.23
C PRO A 175 -9.11 -13.10 21.48
N LEU A 176 -9.96 -12.86 20.46
CA LEU A 176 -11.14 -12.02 20.59
C LEU A 176 -12.11 -12.52 21.67
N LEU A 177 -12.15 -13.83 21.93
CA LEU A 177 -13.00 -14.40 22.98
C LEU A 177 -12.55 -14.02 24.40
N TYR A 178 -11.35 -13.46 24.55
CA TYR A 178 -10.75 -13.11 25.85
C TYR A 178 -10.54 -11.60 26.00
N ILE A 179 -10.87 -10.82 24.98
CA ILE A 179 -10.76 -9.37 24.97
C ILE A 179 -12.17 -8.80 25.11
N GLU A 180 -12.30 -7.71 25.86
CA GLU A 180 -13.57 -7.02 25.98
C GLU A 180 -13.90 -6.28 24.66
N PRO A 181 -15.08 -6.52 24.06
CA PRO A 181 -15.47 -5.82 22.85
C PRO A 181 -15.74 -4.35 23.16
N ASN A 182 -15.31 -3.45 22.27
CA ASN A 182 -15.53 -2.00 22.40
C ASN A 182 -16.71 -1.49 21.57
N PHE A 183 -17.13 -2.27 20.58
CA PHE A 183 -18.17 -1.90 19.61
C PHE A 183 -19.16 -3.03 19.40
N ARG A 184 -20.39 -2.65 19.02
CA ARG A 184 -21.39 -3.61 18.56
C ARG A 184 -20.95 -4.36 17.30
N ASP A 185 -20.16 -3.74 16.44
CA ASP A 185 -19.71 -4.30 15.16
C ASP A 185 -18.85 -5.57 15.32
N TYR A 186 -18.28 -5.81 16.50
CA TYR A 186 -17.60 -7.06 16.81
C TYR A 186 -18.54 -8.29 16.76
N THR A 187 -19.86 -8.10 16.81
CA THR A 187 -20.86 -9.17 16.58
C THR A 187 -20.54 -9.99 15.34
N ALA A 188 -20.22 -9.35 14.21
CA ALA A 188 -19.88 -10.03 12.98
C ALA A 188 -18.64 -10.94 13.11
N LEU A 189 -17.65 -10.55 13.93
CA LEU A 189 -16.46 -11.37 14.19
C LEU A 189 -16.82 -12.57 15.10
N TYR A 190 -17.63 -12.36 16.14
CA TYR A 190 -18.07 -13.44 17.03
C TYR A 190 -18.99 -14.45 16.33
N GLU A 191 -19.86 -14.00 15.43
CA GLU A 191 -20.67 -14.88 14.58
C GLU A 191 -19.78 -15.80 13.73
N LYS A 192 -18.68 -15.28 13.17
CA LYS A 192 -17.72 -16.10 12.41
C LYS A 192 -17.02 -17.11 13.31
N ILE A 193 -16.63 -16.73 14.53
CA ILE A 193 -16.05 -17.67 15.50
C ILE A 193 -17.05 -18.79 15.83
N ALA A 194 -18.31 -18.44 16.12
CA ALA A 194 -19.37 -19.41 16.39
C ALA A 194 -19.58 -20.35 15.20
N TYR A 195 -19.64 -19.82 13.99
CA TYR A 195 -19.77 -20.60 12.77
C TYR A 195 -18.63 -21.62 12.61
N PHE A 196 -17.37 -21.19 12.71
CA PHE A 196 -16.22 -22.09 12.58
C PHE A 196 -16.14 -23.10 13.72
N ALA A 197 -16.47 -22.69 14.96
CA ALA A 197 -16.45 -23.56 16.12
C ALA A 197 -17.52 -24.66 16.03
N SER A 198 -18.72 -24.32 15.55
CA SER A 198 -19.81 -25.28 15.32
C SER A 198 -19.42 -26.35 14.31
N ARG A 199 -18.85 -25.96 13.15
CA ARG A 199 -18.40 -26.89 12.12
C ARG A 199 -17.27 -27.82 12.57
N GLN A 200 -16.49 -27.40 13.57
CA GLN A 200 -15.39 -28.17 14.14
C GLN A 200 -15.76 -28.89 15.45
N SER A 201 -17.05 -28.92 15.82
CA SER A 201 -17.54 -29.54 17.07
C SER A 201 -16.89 -29.00 18.35
N LYS A 202 -16.45 -27.73 18.36
CA LYS A 202 -15.83 -27.06 19.52
C LYS A 202 -16.89 -26.29 20.33
N SER A 203 -17.75 -27.03 21.04
CA SER A 203 -18.90 -26.47 21.79
C SER A 203 -18.51 -25.35 22.76
N ALA A 204 -17.43 -25.52 23.54
CA ALA A 204 -16.98 -24.50 24.48
C ALA A 204 -16.61 -23.15 23.82
N LEU A 205 -16.01 -23.19 22.62
CA LEU A 205 -15.69 -21.97 21.87
C LEU A 205 -16.95 -21.35 21.26
N TYR A 206 -17.87 -22.18 20.78
CA TYR A 206 -19.17 -21.73 20.27
C TYR A 206 -19.96 -20.97 21.34
N ASP A 207 -20.14 -21.57 22.51
CA ASP A 207 -20.91 -20.97 23.61
C ASP A 207 -20.28 -19.66 24.09
N LYS A 208 -18.94 -19.62 24.13
CA LYS A 208 -18.22 -18.40 24.50
C LYS A 208 -18.38 -17.29 23.47
N ALA A 209 -18.33 -17.62 22.18
CA ALA A 209 -18.55 -16.67 21.10
C ALA A 209 -19.96 -16.06 21.18
N ARG A 210 -21.00 -16.88 21.42
CA ARG A 210 -22.38 -16.39 21.60
C ARG A 210 -22.53 -15.46 22.80
N LYS A 211 -21.90 -15.78 23.92
CA LYS A 211 -21.89 -14.86 25.08
C LYS A 211 -21.20 -13.53 24.78
N CYS A 212 -20.11 -13.54 23.98
CA CYS A 212 -19.44 -12.30 23.57
C CYS A 212 -20.30 -11.49 22.59
N GLU A 213 -20.99 -12.15 21.66
CA GLU A 213 -21.94 -11.54 20.72
C GLU A 213 -23.06 -10.81 21.47
N GLU A 214 -23.70 -11.47 22.45
CA GLU A 214 -24.73 -10.85 23.30
C GLU A 214 -24.21 -9.63 24.07
N LYS A 215 -22.97 -9.69 24.56
CA LYS A 215 -22.33 -8.54 25.23
C LYS A 215 -22.16 -7.35 24.28
N CYS A 216 -21.77 -7.59 23.03
CA CYS A 216 -21.56 -6.55 22.02
C CYS A 216 -22.83 -5.71 21.77
N LEU A 217 -24.01 -6.31 21.92
CA LEU A 217 -25.28 -5.60 21.74
C LEU A 217 -25.44 -4.40 22.68
N LYS A 218 -24.70 -4.34 23.80
CA LYS A 218 -24.74 -3.22 24.76
C LYS A 218 -23.85 -2.03 24.36
N TYR A 219 -22.92 -2.23 23.44
CA TYR A 219 -21.97 -1.20 23.01
C TYR A 219 -22.54 -0.38 21.84
N PRO A 220 -22.05 0.86 21.63
CA PRO A 220 -22.39 1.63 20.43
C PRO A 220 -21.79 1.01 19.17
N PHE A 221 -22.33 1.41 18.02
CA PHE A 221 -21.69 1.14 16.73
C PHE A 221 -20.41 1.97 16.58
N ILE A 222 -19.39 1.43 15.89
CA ILE A 222 -18.11 2.09 15.65
C ILE A 222 -18.29 3.45 14.96
N GLU A 223 -19.23 3.55 14.03
CA GLU A 223 -19.56 4.79 13.32
C GLU A 223 -19.98 5.90 14.29
N THR A 224 -20.78 5.56 15.31
CA THR A 224 -21.21 6.52 16.34
C THR A 224 -20.04 7.01 17.18
N VAL A 225 -19.05 6.15 17.44
CA VAL A 225 -17.84 6.52 18.18
C VAL A 225 -16.94 7.41 17.33
N LEU A 226 -16.69 7.03 16.07
CA LEU A 226 -15.92 7.82 15.11
C LEU A 226 -16.50 9.22 14.91
N MET A 227 -17.83 9.33 14.73
CA MET A 227 -18.49 10.63 14.62
C MET A 227 -18.25 11.52 15.84
N LYS A 228 -18.31 10.97 17.06
CA LYS A 228 -18.04 11.74 18.28
C LYS A 228 -16.59 12.22 18.35
N GLU A 229 -15.63 11.40 17.94
CA GLU A 229 -14.22 11.79 17.89
C GLU A 229 -13.95 12.87 16.83
N LEU A 230 -14.59 12.77 15.66
CA LEU A 230 -14.51 13.78 14.60
C LEU A 230 -15.10 15.13 15.04
N ILE A 231 -16.22 15.12 15.77
CA ILE A 231 -16.81 16.36 16.31
C ILE A 231 -15.90 16.96 17.38
N LYS A 232 -15.31 16.13 18.25
CA LYS A 232 -14.40 16.57 19.31
C LYS A 232 -13.13 17.22 18.76
N THR A 233 -12.52 16.62 17.75
CA THR A 233 -11.30 17.14 17.10
C THR A 233 -11.58 18.46 16.37
N LYS A 234 -12.67 18.56 15.60
CA LYS A 234 -13.09 19.81 14.95
C LYS A 234 -13.48 20.93 15.92
N GLY A 235 -13.94 20.57 17.13
CA GLY A 235 -14.26 21.53 18.18
C GLY A 235 -13.04 22.07 18.94
N GLN A 236 -11.88 21.43 18.82
CA GLN A 236 -10.62 21.85 19.45
C GLN A 236 -9.74 22.70 18.52
N GLU A 237 -10.07 22.77 17.22
CA GLU A 237 -9.40 23.61 16.22
C GLU A 237 -10.07 24.98 16.02
N LYS A 238 -11.01 25.35 16.91
CA LYS A 238 -11.65 26.67 16.97
C LYS A 238 -11.31 27.37 18.27
#